data_AF-A0A536CI33-F1
#
_entry.id   AF-A0A536CI33-F1
#
_cell.length_a   1.000
_cell.length_b   1.000
_cell.length_c   1.000
_cell.angle_alpha   90.00
_cell.angle_beta   90.00
_cell.angle_gamma   90.00
#
_symmetry.space_group_name_H-M   'P 1'
#
loop_
_entity.id
_entity.type
_entity.pdbx_description
1 polymer ?
#
loop_
_entity_poly.entity_id
_entity_poly.type
_entity_poly.pdbx_seq_one_letter_code
_entity_poly.pdbx_strand_id
1 'polypeptide(L)'
;MATDNPSRLTVGSLVGLPLGTAREAAVPLASAREVGGGAAVEENEGPNWTVSAGEVSRGRQSAWRADGIEALTFNNPFGQVMERVWFDGKTVFAIDLGRVAVDPAQVKVAQEYQIVYSVELDADGRSIGGPEPVPGQLNIYDTVPGMDRYSPIWQFNYVLVPRDYAVNSLRSEGDCLTSGYQILKSQDFEN
;
A
#
# COMPACT_ATOMS: atom_id res chain seq x y z
N MET A 1 32.87 -14.50 -21.69
CA MET A 1 32.43 -14.33 -20.30
C MET A 1 32.20 -12.84 -20.09
N ALA A 2 30.95 -12.41 -20.14
CA ALA A 2 30.50 -11.09 -19.72
C ALA A 2 29.04 -11.28 -19.28
N THR A 3 28.78 -10.98 -18.01
CA THR A 3 27.52 -11.14 -17.30
C THR A 3 26.58 -10.00 -17.65
N ASP A 4 25.40 -10.33 -18.17
CA ASP A 4 24.30 -9.40 -18.40
C ASP A 4 23.46 -9.32 -17.11
N ASN A 5 23.31 -8.12 -16.56
CA ASN A 5 22.59 -7.85 -15.31
C ASN A 5 21.31 -7.07 -15.68
N PRO A 6 20.10 -7.65 -15.55
CA PRO A 6 18.88 -6.97 -15.93
C PRO A 6 18.55 -5.87 -14.91
N SER A 7 18.46 -4.64 -15.41
CA SER A 7 18.05 -3.44 -14.66
C SER A 7 16.77 -3.70 -13.88
N ARG A 8 16.92 -3.77 -12.55
CA ARG A 8 15.83 -3.94 -11.59
C ARG A 8 15.21 -2.56 -11.35
N LEU A 9 14.03 -2.33 -11.92
CA LEU A 9 13.24 -1.12 -11.68
C LEU A 9 12.86 -1.05 -10.18
N THR A 10 13.28 0.02 -9.51
CA THR A 10 12.83 0.37 -8.16
C THR A 10 11.69 1.38 -8.23
N VAL A 11 10.87 1.40 -7.17
CA VAL A 11 9.59 2.12 -7.05
C VAL A 11 9.66 3.63 -7.36
N GLY A 12 10.85 4.24 -7.38
CA GLY A 12 11.08 5.63 -7.81
C GLY A 12 10.88 5.94 -9.30
N SER A 13 10.57 4.94 -10.14
CA SER A 13 10.45 5.13 -11.60
C SER A 13 9.03 5.52 -12.07
N LEU A 14 8.06 5.65 -11.16
CA LEU A 14 6.63 5.81 -11.50
C LEU A 14 6.11 7.26 -11.45
N VAL A 15 6.98 8.25 -11.21
CA VAL A 15 6.62 9.67 -11.34
C VAL A 15 7.41 10.28 -12.48
N GLY A 16 6.77 10.39 -13.65
CA GLY A 16 7.26 11.22 -14.75
C GLY A 16 7.30 10.54 -16.11
N LEU A 17 6.14 10.27 -16.71
CA LEU A 17 6.05 10.33 -18.16
C LEU A 17 5.38 11.65 -18.53
N PRO A 18 6.04 12.57 -19.25
CA PRO A 18 5.35 13.71 -19.81
C PRO A 18 4.34 13.24 -20.87
N LEU A 19 3.12 13.81 -20.80
CA LEU A 19 2.10 13.69 -21.83
C LEU A 19 2.65 14.16 -23.18
N GLY A 20 2.61 13.27 -24.19
CA GLY A 20 2.70 13.65 -25.60
C GLY A 20 3.89 13.06 -26.35
N THR A 21 3.73 11.84 -26.89
CA THR A 21 4.53 11.41 -28.04
C THR A 21 3.90 11.93 -29.33
N ALA A 22 4.57 12.87 -29.99
CA ALA A 22 4.47 13.05 -31.43
C ALA A 22 5.90 13.06 -32.01
N ARG A 23 6.20 12.10 -32.91
CA ARG A 23 7.31 12.18 -33.88
C ARG A 23 7.02 13.39 -34.78
N GLU A 24 7.94 14.22 -35.27
CA GLU A 24 9.24 14.05 -35.93
C GLU A 24 9.80 15.50 -36.12
N ALA A 25 11.09 15.84 -35.98
CA ALA A 25 12.09 15.89 -37.07
C ALA A 25 13.44 16.42 -36.52
N ALA A 26 14.54 15.97 -37.13
CA ALA A 26 15.91 16.30 -36.73
C ALA A 26 16.31 17.76 -37.04
N VAL A 27 16.93 18.43 -36.06
CA VAL A 27 17.56 19.76 -36.19
C VAL A 27 18.95 19.68 -35.52
N PRO A 28 20.03 20.21 -36.12
CA PRO A 28 21.41 19.89 -35.73
C PRO A 28 21.81 20.48 -34.36
N LEU A 29 22.69 19.76 -33.66
CA LEU A 29 23.28 20.13 -32.37
C LEU A 29 23.90 21.53 -32.44
N ALA A 30 23.29 22.48 -31.73
CA ALA A 30 24.01 23.64 -31.20
C ALA A 30 24.61 23.22 -29.86
N SER A 31 25.92 23.34 -29.71
CA SER A 31 26.64 23.08 -28.45
C SER A 31 26.02 23.90 -27.32
N ALA A 32 25.25 23.22 -26.46
CA ALA A 32 24.80 23.80 -25.22
C ALA A 32 26.01 23.94 -24.30
N ARG A 33 26.33 25.19 -23.99
CA ARG A 33 27.23 25.58 -22.92
C ARG A 33 26.73 24.89 -21.64
N GLU A 34 27.52 24.01 -21.05
CA GLU A 34 27.27 23.48 -19.72
C GLU A 34 27.20 24.67 -18.75
N VAL A 35 25.98 25.04 -18.36
CA VAL A 35 25.75 25.89 -17.20
C VAL A 35 25.92 24.97 -16.00
N GLY A 36 27.07 25.11 -15.34
CA GLY A 36 27.42 24.29 -14.19
C GLY A 36 26.45 24.43 -13.02
N GLY A 37 26.46 23.39 -12.19
CA GLY A 37 26.31 23.55 -10.75
C GLY A 37 24.88 23.62 -10.20
N GLY A 38 23.97 22.76 -10.67
CA GLY A 38 22.89 22.31 -9.79
C GLY A 38 23.47 21.27 -8.84
N ALA A 39 23.77 21.63 -7.59
CA ALA A 39 24.06 20.62 -6.58
C ALA A 39 22.87 19.65 -6.57
N ALA A 40 23.15 18.35 -6.76
CA ALA A 40 22.10 17.34 -6.63
C ALA A 40 21.44 17.53 -5.27
N VAL A 41 20.12 17.67 -5.25
CA VAL A 41 19.38 17.63 -3.99
C VAL A 41 19.58 16.22 -3.46
N GLU A 42 20.33 16.10 -2.36
CA GLU A 42 20.55 14.81 -1.71
C GLU A 42 19.23 14.41 -1.05
N GLU A 43 18.52 13.46 -1.68
CA GLU A 43 17.35 12.84 -1.07
C GLU A 43 17.81 12.02 0.14
N ASN A 44 17.21 12.28 1.29
CA ASN A 44 17.52 11.53 2.50
C ASN A 44 16.91 10.13 2.40
N GLU A 45 17.68 9.19 1.87
CA GLU A 45 17.32 7.77 1.85
C GLU A 45 17.79 7.04 3.13
N GLY A 46 17.10 5.96 3.50
CA GLY A 46 17.45 5.10 4.64
C GLY A 46 16.37 5.02 5.72
N PRO A 47 16.57 4.20 6.76
CA PRO A 47 15.57 4.00 7.81
C PRO A 47 15.57 5.12 8.85
N ASN A 48 14.42 5.27 9.54
CA ASN A 48 14.25 6.07 10.76
C ASN A 48 14.56 7.57 10.63
N TRP A 49 14.13 8.18 9.53
CA TRP A 49 14.09 9.64 9.41
C TRP A 49 12.71 10.17 9.80
N THR A 50 12.69 11.40 10.32
CA THR A 50 11.46 12.16 10.60
C THR A 50 11.61 13.54 10.00
N VAL A 51 10.55 14.06 9.38
CA VAL A 51 10.48 15.45 8.91
C VAL A 51 9.61 16.26 9.86
N SER A 52 10.09 17.41 10.31
CA SER A 52 9.32 18.34 11.15
C SER A 52 9.64 19.77 10.73
N ALA A 53 8.61 20.57 10.43
CA ALA A 53 8.76 21.95 9.95
C ALA A 53 9.74 22.11 8.75
N GLY A 54 9.83 21.09 7.89
CA GLY A 54 10.74 21.07 6.74
C GLY A 54 12.16 20.56 7.05
N GLU A 55 12.48 20.26 8.30
CA GLU A 55 13.78 19.74 8.72
C GLU A 55 13.77 18.22 8.86
N VAL A 56 14.76 17.55 8.26
CA VAL A 56 14.96 16.10 8.37
C VAL A 56 15.84 15.80 9.59
N SER A 57 15.40 14.89 10.45
CA SER A 57 16.19 14.33 11.54
C SER A 57 16.31 12.81 11.38
N ARG A 58 17.40 12.22 11.87
CA ARG A 58 17.62 10.77 11.89
C ARG A 58 17.73 10.30 13.34
N GLY A 59 17.10 9.16 13.66
CA GLY A 59 17.07 8.67 15.03
C GLY A 59 16.81 7.18 15.12
N ARG A 60 16.79 6.66 16.35
CA ARG A 60 16.41 5.26 16.62
C ARG A 60 14.97 5.24 17.10
N GLN A 61 14.03 5.39 16.19
CA GLN A 61 12.61 5.23 16.51
C GLN A 61 12.24 3.75 16.34
N SER A 62 11.59 3.17 17.34
CA SER A 62 10.94 1.87 17.17
C SER A 62 9.71 2.09 16.30
N ALA A 63 9.49 1.22 15.31
CA ALA A 63 8.27 1.27 14.49
C ALA A 63 6.99 0.99 15.32
N TRP A 64 7.12 0.30 16.47
CA TRP A 64 5.99 0.01 17.37
C TRP A 64 6.25 0.48 18.80
N ARG A 65 5.18 0.90 19.45
CA ARG A 65 5.09 1.17 20.89
C ARG A 65 4.97 -0.13 21.69
N ALA A 66 5.13 -0.02 23.02
CA ALA A 66 5.04 -1.16 23.94
C ALA A 66 3.67 -1.87 23.95
N ASP A 67 2.61 -1.18 23.54
CA ASP A 67 1.25 -1.70 23.41
C ASP A 67 0.93 -2.30 22.04
N GLY A 68 1.92 -2.41 21.13
CA GLY A 68 1.74 -3.01 19.81
C GLY A 68 1.07 -2.10 18.78
N ILE A 69 0.90 -0.81 19.09
CA ILE A 69 0.44 0.20 18.13
C ILE A 69 1.66 0.83 17.45
N GLU A 70 1.57 1.06 16.13
CA GLU A 70 2.58 1.80 15.37
C GLU A 70 2.88 3.16 16.00
N ALA A 71 4.17 3.52 16.08
CA ALA A 71 4.65 4.78 16.64
C ALA A 71 4.56 5.95 15.63
N LEU A 72 3.43 6.07 14.93
CA LEU A 72 3.21 7.03 13.85
C LEU A 72 3.05 8.47 14.38
N THR A 73 3.80 9.40 13.79
CA THR A 73 3.53 10.84 13.89
C THR A 73 3.07 11.33 12.52
N PHE A 74 1.78 11.59 12.37
CA PHE A 74 1.18 12.05 11.12
C PHE A 74 0.58 13.45 11.29
N ASN A 75 0.85 14.34 10.34
CA ASN A 75 0.20 15.62 10.23
C ASN A 75 -0.77 15.57 9.05
N ASN A 76 -2.04 15.92 9.27
CA ASN A 76 -3.09 15.81 8.26
C ASN A 76 -3.63 17.20 7.81
N PRO A 77 -2.82 18.04 7.15
CA PRO A 77 -3.27 19.37 6.75
C PRO A 77 -4.34 19.34 5.64
N PHE A 78 -4.49 18.21 4.95
CA PHE A 78 -5.39 18.05 3.81
C PHE A 78 -6.67 17.25 4.13
N GLY A 79 -6.86 16.82 5.38
CA GLY A 79 -8.06 16.09 5.78
C GLY A 79 -8.20 14.71 5.12
N GLN A 80 -7.08 14.04 4.85
CA GLN A 80 -7.06 12.67 4.34
C GLN A 80 -7.69 11.71 5.35
N VAL A 81 -8.41 10.70 4.85
CA VAL A 81 -8.95 9.63 5.68
C VAL A 81 -7.80 8.71 6.08
N MET A 82 -7.67 8.45 7.38
CA MET A 82 -6.69 7.54 7.94
C MET A 82 -7.42 6.41 8.64
N GLU A 83 -7.11 5.20 8.25
CA GLU A 83 -7.66 3.98 8.79
C GLU A 83 -6.73 3.35 9.82
N ARG A 84 -7.31 2.53 10.69
CA ARG A 84 -6.58 1.66 11.59
C ARG A 84 -6.77 0.24 11.11
N VAL A 85 -5.67 -0.49 10.97
CA VAL A 85 -5.67 -1.82 10.38
C VAL A 85 -4.88 -2.78 11.29
N TRP A 86 -5.28 -4.04 11.34
CA TRP A 86 -4.50 -5.08 11.98
C TRP A 86 -3.40 -5.59 11.04
N PHE A 87 -2.22 -5.83 11.60
CA PHE A 87 -1.13 -6.56 10.97
C PHE A 87 -0.40 -7.37 12.04
N ASP A 88 -0.45 -8.69 11.94
CA ASP A 88 0.23 -9.62 12.85
C ASP A 88 -0.01 -9.31 14.36
N GLY A 89 -1.27 -9.07 14.72
CA GLY A 89 -1.68 -8.72 16.09
C GLY A 89 -1.33 -7.29 16.53
N LYS A 90 -0.70 -6.50 15.66
CA LYS A 90 -0.35 -5.08 15.86
C LYS A 90 -1.32 -4.18 15.11
N THR A 91 -1.46 -2.95 15.57
CA THR A 91 -2.21 -1.94 14.80
C THR A 91 -1.26 -1.05 14.03
N VAL A 92 -1.51 -0.91 12.73
CA VAL A 92 -0.86 0.03 11.82
C VAL A 92 -1.89 1.01 11.26
N PHE A 93 -1.42 2.09 10.63
CA PHE A 93 -2.28 3.08 10.00
C PHE A 93 -2.07 3.11 8.49
N ALA A 94 -3.16 3.35 7.76
CA ALA A 94 -3.16 3.41 6.30
C ALA A 94 -4.05 4.57 5.82
N ILE A 95 -3.71 5.15 4.67
CA ILE A 95 -4.55 6.15 4.03
C ILE A 95 -5.45 5.41 3.05
N ASP A 96 -6.76 5.64 3.14
CA ASP A 96 -7.73 5.18 2.14
C ASP A 96 -7.84 6.24 1.03
N LEU A 97 -7.38 5.90 -0.17
CA LEU A 97 -7.55 6.69 -1.40
C LEU A 97 -8.63 6.10 -2.32
N GLY A 98 -9.35 5.09 -1.87
CA GLY A 98 -10.52 4.51 -2.51
C GLY A 98 -10.21 3.41 -3.52
N ARG A 99 -11.28 2.93 -4.16
CA ARG A 99 -11.22 1.80 -5.08
C ARG A 99 -10.46 2.13 -6.36
N VAL A 100 -9.69 1.15 -6.83
CA VAL A 100 -8.92 1.24 -8.08
C VAL A 100 -9.27 0.09 -9.03
N ALA A 101 -9.22 0.36 -10.33
CA ALA A 101 -9.35 -0.67 -11.36
C ALA A 101 -7.95 -1.10 -11.82
N VAL A 102 -7.55 -2.32 -11.48
CA VAL A 102 -6.24 -2.87 -11.85
C VAL A 102 -6.38 -4.27 -12.45
N ASP A 103 -5.43 -4.63 -13.32
CA ASP A 103 -5.22 -6.00 -13.75
C ASP A 103 -4.16 -6.64 -12.84
N PRO A 104 -4.53 -7.58 -11.93
CA PRO A 104 -3.57 -8.20 -11.02
C PRO A 104 -2.54 -9.09 -11.73
N ALA A 105 -2.73 -9.41 -13.01
CA ALA A 105 -1.71 -10.09 -13.81
C ALA A 105 -0.56 -9.15 -14.22
N GLN A 106 -0.79 -7.83 -14.18
CA GLN A 106 0.17 -6.80 -14.57
C GLN A 106 0.65 -5.97 -13.37
N VAL A 107 -0.21 -5.83 -12.34
CA VAL A 107 0.04 -5.02 -11.15
C VAL A 107 0.17 -5.93 -9.95
N LYS A 108 1.29 -5.84 -9.24
CA LYS A 108 1.47 -6.52 -7.96
C LYS A 108 0.48 -5.96 -6.95
N VAL A 109 -0.25 -6.84 -6.27
CA VAL A 109 -1.19 -6.49 -5.21
C VAL A 109 -0.80 -7.18 -3.90
N ALA A 110 -1.06 -6.51 -2.79
CA ALA A 110 -1.03 -7.09 -1.46
C ALA A 110 -2.43 -7.57 -1.08
N GLN A 111 -2.55 -8.35 -0.02
CA GLN A 111 -3.83 -8.92 0.39
C GLN A 111 -4.35 -8.20 1.62
N GLU A 112 -5.63 -7.88 1.58
CA GLU A 112 -6.37 -7.36 2.72
C GLU A 112 -7.57 -8.24 2.99
N TYR A 113 -7.81 -8.50 4.27
CA TYR A 113 -8.91 -9.31 4.73
C TYR A 113 -9.93 -8.42 5.44
N GLN A 114 -11.14 -8.36 4.89
CA GLN A 114 -12.26 -7.69 5.51
C GLN A 114 -13.20 -8.73 6.12
N ILE A 115 -13.45 -8.61 7.43
CA ILE A 115 -14.36 -9.52 8.12
C ILE A 115 -15.79 -9.00 7.97
N VAL A 116 -16.65 -9.83 7.39
CA VAL A 116 -17.99 -9.45 6.97
C VAL A 116 -19.00 -10.49 7.43
N TYR A 117 -20.24 -10.07 7.66
CA TYR A 117 -21.33 -11.01 7.86
C TYR A 117 -21.82 -11.61 6.54
N SER A 118 -21.78 -10.80 5.47
CA SER A 118 -22.21 -11.23 4.14
C SER A 118 -21.56 -10.38 3.05
N VAL A 119 -21.44 -10.96 1.86
CA VAL A 119 -21.08 -10.26 0.62
C VAL A 119 -21.56 -11.10 -0.56
N GLU A 120 -21.99 -10.46 -1.64
CA GLU A 120 -22.29 -11.11 -2.90
C GLU A 120 -21.25 -10.70 -3.95
N LEU A 121 -20.72 -11.66 -4.69
CA LEU A 121 -19.80 -11.42 -5.81
C LEU A 121 -20.49 -11.71 -7.15
N ASP A 122 -20.22 -10.89 -8.16
CA ASP A 122 -20.67 -11.13 -9.54
C ASP A 122 -19.84 -12.23 -10.23
N ALA A 123 -20.17 -12.50 -11.50
CA ALA A 123 -19.48 -13.50 -12.31
C ALA A 123 -17.98 -13.18 -12.55
N ASP A 124 -17.60 -11.90 -12.43
CA ASP A 124 -16.21 -11.44 -12.53
C ASP A 124 -15.52 -11.41 -11.16
N GLY A 125 -16.21 -11.81 -10.07
CA GLY A 125 -15.68 -11.83 -8.72
C GLY A 125 -15.68 -10.47 -8.01
N ARG A 126 -16.43 -9.46 -8.49
CA ARG A 126 -16.54 -8.14 -7.84
C ARG A 126 -17.73 -8.07 -6.89
N SER A 127 -17.60 -7.35 -5.79
CA SER A 127 -18.69 -7.13 -4.85
C SER A 127 -19.87 -6.36 -5.48
N ILE A 128 -21.07 -6.92 -5.35
CA ILE A 128 -22.33 -6.26 -5.73
C ILE A 128 -23.00 -5.74 -4.47
N GLY A 129 -23.44 -4.47 -4.47
CA GLY A 129 -24.13 -3.87 -3.32
C GLY A 129 -23.25 -3.61 -2.09
N GLY A 130 -21.99 -4.04 -2.14
CA GLY A 130 -21.01 -3.92 -1.06
C GLY A 130 -21.15 -5.02 0.00
N PRO A 131 -20.07 -5.30 0.75
CA PRO A 131 -20.12 -6.22 1.88
C PRO A 131 -20.90 -5.62 3.05
N GLU A 132 -21.45 -6.49 3.89
CA GLU A 132 -21.98 -6.13 5.20
C GLU A 132 -20.89 -6.28 6.27
N PRO A 133 -20.25 -5.18 6.73
CA PRO A 133 -19.12 -5.26 7.63
C PRO A 133 -19.54 -5.67 9.05
N VAL A 134 -18.62 -6.28 9.78
CA VAL A 134 -18.74 -6.44 11.24
C VAL A 134 -18.44 -5.09 11.92
N PRO A 135 -19.38 -4.46 12.63
CA PRO A 135 -19.15 -3.15 13.23
C PRO A 135 -17.96 -3.14 14.20
N GLY A 136 -17.05 -2.18 14.03
CA GLY A 136 -15.87 -2.00 14.89
C GLY A 136 -14.72 -2.99 14.64
N GLN A 137 -14.87 -3.90 13.68
CA GLN A 137 -13.75 -4.71 13.20
C GLN A 137 -12.85 -3.84 12.32
N LEU A 138 -11.54 -3.93 12.55
CA LEU A 138 -10.55 -3.37 11.64
C LEU A 138 -10.27 -4.35 10.50
N ASN A 139 -9.99 -3.85 9.30
CA ASN A 139 -9.43 -4.68 8.23
C ASN A 139 -8.08 -5.25 8.67
N ILE A 140 -7.59 -6.26 7.94
CA ILE A 140 -6.36 -6.98 8.28
C ILE A 140 -5.47 -7.04 7.05
N TYR A 141 -4.26 -6.49 7.14
CA TYR A 141 -3.26 -6.57 6.08
C TYR A 141 -2.39 -7.83 6.21
N ASP A 142 -1.98 -8.37 5.07
CA ASP A 142 -1.00 -9.46 4.98
C ASP A 142 0.46 -8.96 5.07
N THR A 143 0.67 -7.69 4.75
CA THR A 143 2.00 -7.11 4.55
C THR A 143 2.06 -5.64 4.98
N VAL A 144 3.26 -5.12 5.16
CA VAL A 144 3.55 -3.70 5.44
C VAL A 144 4.77 -3.26 4.64
N PRO A 145 5.00 -1.93 4.47
CA PRO A 145 6.18 -1.41 3.79
C PRO A 145 7.48 -2.04 4.29
N GLY A 146 8.36 -2.39 3.34
CA GLY A 146 9.62 -3.08 3.61
C GLY A 146 9.56 -4.62 3.50
N MET A 147 8.37 -5.21 3.40
CA MET A 147 8.21 -6.64 3.11
C MET A 147 8.23 -6.92 1.60
N ASP A 148 8.81 -8.06 1.20
CA ASP A 148 8.92 -8.46 -0.21
C ASP A 148 7.56 -8.58 -0.92
N ARG A 149 6.50 -8.95 -0.20
CA ARG A 149 5.15 -9.10 -0.74
C ARG A 149 4.34 -7.80 -0.76
N TYR A 150 4.81 -6.74 -0.10
CA TYR A 150 4.09 -5.48 0.01
C TYR A 150 3.77 -4.85 -1.36
N SER A 151 2.57 -4.30 -1.45
CA SER A 151 2.12 -3.39 -2.48
C SER A 151 1.22 -2.35 -1.82
N PRO A 152 1.21 -1.09 -2.27
CA PRO A 152 0.22 -0.12 -1.82
C PRO A 152 -1.16 -0.36 -2.46
N ILE A 153 -1.31 -1.35 -3.35
CA ILE A 153 -2.60 -1.74 -3.91
C ILE A 153 -3.08 -3.01 -3.23
N TRP A 154 -4.21 -2.92 -2.54
CA TRP A 154 -4.80 -4.01 -1.77
C TRP A 154 -5.86 -4.74 -2.59
N GLN A 155 -5.82 -6.07 -2.58
CA GLN A 155 -6.90 -6.92 -3.06
C GLN A 155 -7.71 -7.41 -1.88
N PHE A 156 -9.03 -7.20 -1.93
CA PHE A 156 -9.91 -7.65 -0.86
C PHE A 156 -10.14 -9.16 -0.87
N ASN A 157 -10.10 -9.72 0.32
CA ASN A 157 -10.51 -11.07 0.66
C ASN A 157 -11.58 -10.96 1.75
N TYR A 158 -12.81 -11.35 1.43
CA TYR A 158 -13.92 -11.27 2.37
C TYR A 158 -13.97 -12.53 3.25
N VAL A 159 -13.81 -12.37 4.56
CA VAL A 159 -13.89 -13.46 5.54
C VAL A 159 -15.29 -13.48 6.13
N LEU A 160 -16.06 -14.52 5.81
CA LEU A 160 -17.47 -14.63 6.21
C LEU A 160 -17.58 -15.24 7.60
N VAL A 161 -18.08 -14.43 8.54
CA VAL A 161 -18.23 -14.84 9.95
C VAL A 161 -19.69 -14.89 10.38
N PRO A 162 -20.04 -15.72 11.38
CA PRO A 162 -21.39 -15.75 11.93
C PRO A 162 -21.69 -14.47 12.74
N ARG A 163 -22.99 -14.26 13.03
CA ARG A 163 -23.49 -13.06 13.73
C ARG A 163 -23.01 -12.93 15.18
N ASP A 164 -22.56 -14.02 15.78
CA ASP A 164 -22.01 -14.09 17.14
C ASP A 164 -20.48 -13.97 17.16
N TYR A 165 -19.84 -13.66 16.02
CA TYR A 165 -18.41 -13.43 15.94
C TYR A 165 -17.94 -12.34 16.90
N ALA A 166 -16.86 -12.64 17.63
CA ALA A 166 -16.22 -11.68 18.53
C ALA A 166 -15.36 -10.70 17.74
N VAL A 167 -15.79 -9.44 17.68
CA VAL A 167 -15.12 -8.34 16.98
C VAL A 167 -13.64 -8.24 17.37
N ASN A 168 -12.76 -8.11 16.37
CA ASN A 168 -11.30 -8.07 16.50
C ASN A 168 -10.70 -9.32 17.18
N SER A 169 -11.29 -10.50 17.00
CA SER A 169 -10.65 -11.76 17.41
C SER A 169 -9.65 -12.26 16.37
N LEU A 170 -9.90 -12.06 15.08
CA LEU A 170 -8.90 -12.21 14.01
C LEU A 170 -8.10 -10.90 13.86
N ARG A 171 -6.76 -10.98 13.85
CA ARG A 171 -5.85 -9.83 13.82
C ARG A 171 -4.63 -10.03 12.92
N SER A 172 -4.63 -11.07 12.08
CA SER A 172 -3.54 -11.37 11.15
C SER A 172 -4.06 -12.19 9.96
N GLU A 173 -3.33 -12.19 8.84
CA GLU A 173 -3.56 -13.12 7.73
C GLU A 173 -3.59 -14.56 8.24
N GLY A 174 -2.65 -14.92 9.12
CA GLY A 174 -2.57 -16.25 9.72
C GLY A 174 -3.83 -16.63 10.50
N ASP A 175 -4.39 -15.72 11.30
CA ASP A 175 -5.66 -15.95 11.99
C ASP A 175 -6.78 -16.19 10.97
N CYS A 176 -6.86 -15.40 9.90
CA CYS A 176 -7.89 -15.56 8.87
C CYS A 176 -7.79 -16.94 8.21
N LEU A 177 -6.60 -17.31 7.73
CA LEU A 177 -6.36 -18.56 7.01
C LEU A 177 -6.55 -19.81 7.89
N THR A 178 -6.36 -19.69 9.22
CA THR A 178 -6.50 -20.82 10.17
C THR A 178 -7.84 -20.85 10.89
N SER A 179 -8.67 -19.81 10.78
CA SER A 179 -9.96 -19.67 11.46
C SER A 179 -11.00 -20.73 11.08
N GLY A 180 -10.89 -21.29 9.87
CA GLY A 180 -11.93 -22.16 9.29
C GLY A 180 -13.14 -21.41 8.71
N TYR A 181 -13.17 -20.08 8.78
CA TYR A 181 -14.18 -19.29 8.09
C TYR A 181 -13.96 -19.33 6.57
N GLN A 182 -15.06 -19.22 5.82
CA GLN A 182 -14.99 -19.12 4.37
C GLN A 182 -14.36 -17.78 3.98
N ILE A 183 -13.39 -17.83 3.06
CA ILE A 183 -12.75 -16.64 2.49
C ILE A 183 -13.11 -16.56 1.01
N LEU A 184 -13.77 -15.48 0.62
CA LEU A 184 -14.06 -15.16 -0.77
C LEU A 184 -13.02 -14.17 -1.27
N LYS A 185 -12.14 -14.63 -2.16
CA LYS A 185 -11.20 -13.75 -2.87
C LYS A 185 -11.96 -12.97 -3.94
N SER A 186 -11.91 -11.63 -3.90
CA SER A 186 -12.63 -10.78 -4.86
C SER A 186 -11.69 -10.17 -5.91
N GLN A 187 -12.29 -9.52 -6.89
CA GLN A 187 -11.62 -8.65 -7.86
C GLN A 187 -11.88 -7.17 -7.53
N ASP A 188 -12.11 -6.87 -6.25
CA ASP A 188 -12.12 -5.51 -5.72
C ASP A 188 -10.71 -5.15 -5.24
N PHE A 189 -10.29 -3.93 -5.57
CA PHE A 189 -8.99 -3.41 -5.21
C PHE A 189 -9.08 -1.98 -4.68
N GLU A 190 -8.20 -1.62 -3.77
CA GLU A 190 -8.09 -0.28 -3.19
C GLU A 190 -6.64 0.16 -3.00
N ASN A 191 -6.47 1.39 -2.51
CA ASN A 191 -5.18 1.97 -2.13
C ASN A 191 -5.24 2.62 -0.75
#